data_AF-A0A365H9U7-F1
#
_entry.id   AF-A0A365H9U7-F1
#
_cell.length_a   1.000
_cell.length_b   1.000
_cell.length_c   1.000
_cell.angle_alpha   90.00
_cell.angle_beta   90.00
_cell.angle_gamma   90.00
#
_symmetry.space_group_name_H-M   'P 1'
#
loop_
_entity.id
_entity.type
_entity.pdbx_description
1 polymer ?
#
loop_
_entity_poly.entity_id
_entity_poly.type
_entity_poly.pdbx_seq_one_letter_code
_entity_poly.pdbx_strand_id
1 'polypeptide(L)'
;MPGRSISVSGCRGHGALLLPTTLAPPIPLRRRSVTLHESKHGGFGDLGRFHQHFLGDQSRSPSLPPQPPVPRRPQRALYEHADPGPLRIDDPSAEPDCFDQLARLAQPENWAGPAAARHDDTWTLREYVEQTFERHHRRQAVPTSPDGTRTVFNTGLATVRQETIYGLFTRNPDPQGPPWRFDTWLPESDRGLTDHFAEPPGFAEYTDHPADLVYDRRHELVVVPARLLESDGNLAALPDPLRSNPYQAGLVLEGAVRRAETRVHRDHRAAVPCWDPDLERVQLLLPLSLTRPETVDVALLVAREGETYRGRMLLGLDLAHARARVISRAEEWLDA
;
A
#
# COMPACT_ATOMS: atom_id res chain seq x y z
N MET A 1 19.12 32.74 -51.54
CA MET A 1 20.26 33.60 -51.94
C MET A 1 19.68 34.89 -52.48
N PRO A 2 20.16 36.10 -52.12
CA PRO A 2 21.37 36.47 -51.39
C PRO A 2 21.03 36.96 -49.95
N GLY A 3 21.93 37.18 -48.99
CA GLY A 3 23.39 37.16 -48.95
C GLY A 3 23.90 38.29 -48.04
N ARG A 4 24.70 37.93 -47.02
CA ARG A 4 25.63 38.77 -46.20
C ARG A 4 24.97 39.73 -45.19
N SER A 5 25.53 40.03 -44.00
CA SER A 5 26.91 39.97 -43.53
C SER A 5 27.02 39.78 -42.02
N ILE A 6 28.07 39.08 -41.59
CA ILE A 6 28.64 39.09 -40.24
C ILE A 6 29.32 40.44 -39.99
N SER A 7 29.22 40.98 -38.77
CA SER A 7 30.27 41.85 -38.23
C SER A 7 30.47 41.60 -36.74
N VAL A 8 31.72 41.25 -36.41
CA VAL A 8 32.28 41.09 -35.08
C VAL A 8 32.82 42.46 -34.63
N SER A 9 32.61 42.83 -33.38
CA SER A 9 33.45 43.82 -32.70
C SER A 9 33.58 43.44 -31.22
N GLY A 10 34.81 43.17 -30.80
CA GLY A 10 35.18 42.96 -29.40
C GLY A 10 35.66 44.24 -28.73
N CYS A 11 35.72 44.19 -27.39
CA CYS A 11 36.65 44.90 -26.47
C CYS A 11 36.20 44.53 -25.03
N ARG A 12 36.93 43.65 -24.32
CA ARG A 12 38.02 43.91 -23.35
C ARG A 12 37.62 44.73 -22.10
N GLY A 13 37.83 44.13 -20.93
CA GLY A 13 37.92 44.77 -19.60
C GLY A 13 37.50 43.81 -18.48
N HIS A 14 38.40 42.95 -17.96
CA HIS A 14 39.16 43.12 -16.71
C HIS A 14 38.31 43.38 -15.44
N GLY A 15 38.40 42.46 -14.48
CA GLY A 15 37.85 42.64 -13.14
C GLY A 15 37.87 41.37 -12.29
N ALA A 16 39.06 40.83 -12.01
CA ALA A 16 39.25 39.85 -10.95
C ALA A 16 39.18 40.59 -9.60
N LEU A 17 38.33 40.13 -8.68
CA LEU A 17 38.35 40.57 -7.29
C LEU A 17 38.25 39.35 -6.37
N LEU A 18 39.27 39.26 -5.53
CA LEU A 18 39.56 38.23 -4.54
C LEU A 18 38.67 38.36 -3.31
N LEU A 19 38.55 37.22 -2.62
CA LEU A 19 37.86 36.86 -1.37
C LEU A 19 37.97 37.91 -0.22
N PRO A 20 37.13 37.75 0.82
CA PRO A 20 37.67 37.05 1.98
C PRO A 20 36.77 35.97 2.60
N THR A 21 37.42 34.85 2.85
CA THR A 21 37.13 33.75 3.75
C THR A 21 36.80 34.25 5.16
N THR A 22 35.70 33.80 5.76
CA THR A 22 35.46 33.94 7.20
C THR A 22 35.33 32.54 7.81
N LEU A 23 36.36 32.15 8.58
CA LEU A 23 36.38 30.94 9.39
C LEU A 23 35.44 31.11 10.60
N ALA A 24 34.57 30.14 10.84
CA ALA A 24 33.85 29.98 12.10
C ALA A 24 34.67 29.12 13.09
N PRO A 25 34.64 29.42 14.41
CA PRO A 25 35.42 28.69 15.41
C PRO A 25 34.79 27.34 15.81
N PRO A 26 35.58 26.38 16.33
CA PRO A 26 35.13 25.02 16.63
C PRO A 26 34.33 24.91 17.94
N ILE A 27 33.29 24.07 17.91
CA ILE A 27 32.44 23.69 19.06
C ILE A 27 33.13 22.56 19.85
N PRO A 28 33.21 22.62 21.20
CA PRO A 28 33.90 21.60 21.99
C PRO A 28 33.06 20.32 22.19
N LEU A 29 33.71 19.17 21.95
CA LEU A 29 33.24 17.81 22.23
C LEU A 29 33.13 17.55 23.74
N ARG A 30 31.91 17.31 24.25
CA ARG A 30 31.71 16.75 25.60
C ARG A 30 31.76 15.23 25.55
N ARG A 31 32.86 14.65 26.06
CA ARG A 31 32.95 13.24 26.47
C ARG A 31 32.05 13.02 27.70
N ARG A 32 31.08 12.10 27.61
CA ARG A 32 30.42 11.52 28.78
C ARG A 32 31.01 10.13 29.02
N SER A 33 31.78 10.03 30.09
CA SER A 33 32.23 8.77 30.70
C SER A 33 31.08 8.13 31.45
N VAL A 34 30.86 6.84 31.19
CA VAL A 34 29.92 5.97 31.90
C VAL A 34 30.68 5.31 33.06
N THR A 35 30.17 5.44 34.28
CA THR A 35 30.63 4.67 35.44
C THR A 35 29.51 3.76 35.91
N LEU A 36 29.77 2.45 35.86
CA LEU A 36 28.98 1.41 36.52
C LEU A 36 29.15 1.54 38.04
N HIS A 37 28.07 1.38 38.80
CA HIS A 37 28.16 0.97 40.19
C HIS A 37 27.04 -0.01 40.54
N GLU A 38 27.41 -1.27 40.71
CA GLU A 38 26.67 -2.23 41.53
C GLU A 38 26.80 -1.84 43.01
N SER A 39 25.77 -2.12 43.82
CA SER A 39 25.89 -2.83 45.12
C SER A 39 24.54 -2.99 45.85
N LYS A 40 24.09 -4.25 45.87
CA LYS A 40 23.48 -5.07 46.94
C LYS A 40 23.11 -4.50 48.33
N HIS A 41 21.94 -4.99 48.79
CA HIS A 41 21.61 -5.67 50.08
C HIS A 41 20.93 -4.93 51.25
N GLY A 42 19.97 -5.67 51.85
CA GLY A 42 19.50 -5.58 53.24
C GLY A 42 18.22 -4.73 53.41
N GLY A 43 17.13 -5.18 54.02
CA GLY A 43 16.92 -6.32 54.89
C GLY A 43 15.46 -6.38 55.37
N PHE A 44 15.14 -7.51 56.00
CA PHE A 44 13.86 -7.92 56.57
C PHE A 44 13.29 -6.98 57.65
N GLY A 45 11.95 -6.96 57.74
CA GLY A 45 11.17 -6.40 58.84
C GLY A 45 9.79 -7.04 58.87
N ASP A 46 9.63 -7.97 59.80
CA ASP A 46 8.51 -8.89 60.01
C ASP A 46 7.39 -8.27 60.88
N LEU A 47 6.28 -9.00 60.98
CA LEU A 47 5.23 -8.99 62.02
C LEU A 47 3.95 -8.16 61.77
N GLY A 48 2.89 -8.91 61.50
CA GLY A 48 1.52 -8.44 61.27
C GLY A 48 0.68 -8.21 62.52
N ARG A 49 -0.64 -8.02 62.32
CA ARG A 49 -1.68 -8.07 63.36
C ARG A 49 -3.10 -8.22 62.77
N PHE A 50 -3.79 -9.24 63.29
CA PHE A 50 -5.23 -9.40 63.60
C PHE A 50 -6.35 -9.49 62.53
N HIS A 51 -6.83 -10.73 62.40
CA HIS A 51 -8.19 -11.24 62.71
C HIS A 51 -9.46 -10.63 62.08
N GLN A 52 -10.07 -11.48 61.25
CA GLN A 52 -11.48 -11.91 61.21
C GLN A 52 -12.59 -10.87 61.00
N HIS A 53 -13.32 -11.01 59.88
CA HIS A 53 -14.77 -11.20 59.90
C HIS A 53 -15.22 -12.05 58.69
N PHE A 54 -16.01 -13.07 58.99
CA PHE A 54 -16.58 -14.07 58.08
C PHE A 54 -18.01 -13.65 57.76
N LEU A 55 -18.36 -13.43 56.48
CA LEU A 55 -19.75 -13.33 56.01
C LEU A 55 -19.80 -13.58 54.49
N GLY A 56 -20.65 -14.52 54.07
CA GLY A 56 -21.34 -14.47 52.78
C GLY A 56 -20.70 -15.19 51.60
N ASP A 57 -21.20 -16.41 51.35
CA ASP A 57 -21.10 -17.14 50.10
C ASP A 57 -21.68 -16.31 48.92
N GLN A 58 -20.86 -16.03 47.91
CA GLN A 58 -21.32 -15.76 46.56
C GLN A 58 -20.49 -16.60 45.60
N SER A 59 -21.19 -17.50 44.92
CA SER A 59 -20.71 -18.36 43.85
C SER A 59 -20.16 -17.48 42.72
N ARG A 60 -18.84 -17.27 42.71
CA ARG A 60 -18.16 -16.68 41.55
C ARG A 60 -18.23 -17.70 40.41
N SER A 61 -19.07 -17.41 39.43
CA SER A 61 -18.91 -18.00 38.10
C SER A 61 -17.47 -17.73 37.65
N PRO A 62 -16.73 -18.73 37.14
CA PRO A 62 -15.39 -18.47 36.62
C PRO A 62 -15.53 -17.50 35.44
N SER A 63 -15.08 -16.26 35.65
CA SER A 63 -14.93 -15.29 34.57
C SER A 63 -14.03 -15.92 33.50
N LEU A 64 -14.55 -16.01 32.27
CA LEU A 64 -13.73 -16.36 31.11
C LEU A 64 -12.46 -15.50 31.16
N PRO A 65 -11.27 -16.08 30.87
CA PRO A 65 -10.06 -15.29 30.78
C PRO A 65 -10.31 -14.12 29.81
N PRO A 66 -9.78 -12.91 30.11
CA PRO A 66 -9.87 -11.80 29.18
C PRO A 66 -9.32 -12.27 27.84
N GLN A 67 -10.18 -12.27 26.82
CA GLN A 67 -9.79 -12.52 25.44
C GLN A 67 -8.59 -11.60 25.14
N PRO A 68 -7.52 -12.11 24.53
CA PRO A 68 -6.39 -11.27 24.16
C PRO A 68 -6.90 -10.08 23.34
N PRO A 69 -6.34 -8.87 23.53
CA PRO A 69 -6.77 -7.71 22.77
C PRO A 69 -6.62 -8.05 21.28
N VAL A 70 -7.75 -8.08 20.57
CA VAL A 70 -7.75 -8.27 19.11
C VAL A 70 -6.89 -7.14 18.53
N PRO A 71 -5.86 -7.45 17.74
CA PRO A 71 -5.06 -6.42 17.10
C PRO A 71 -6.00 -5.47 16.36
N ARG A 72 -5.86 -4.16 16.61
CA ARG A 72 -6.66 -3.15 15.92
C ARG A 72 -6.26 -3.16 14.45
N ARG A 73 -7.03 -3.87 13.65
CA ARG A 73 -6.92 -3.92 12.19
C ARG A 73 -7.04 -2.49 11.64
N PRO A 74 -6.37 -2.16 10.51
CA PRO A 74 -6.57 -0.88 9.86
C PRO A 74 -8.08 -0.67 9.61
N GLN A 75 -8.55 0.56 9.84
CA GLN A 75 -9.97 0.90 9.70
C GLN A 75 -10.35 0.91 8.21
N ARG A 76 -10.61 -0.28 7.66
CA ARG A 76 -11.02 -0.54 6.28
C ARG A 76 -12.51 -0.88 6.27
N ALA A 77 -13.22 -0.48 5.22
CA ALA A 77 -14.66 -0.76 5.11
C ALA A 77 -15.00 -2.25 5.26
N LEU A 78 -14.13 -3.16 4.78
CA LEU A 78 -14.35 -4.61 4.90
C LEU A 78 -14.51 -5.05 6.35
N TYR A 79 -13.63 -4.58 7.25
CA TYR A 79 -13.62 -4.98 8.67
C TYR A 79 -14.69 -4.26 9.49
N GLU A 80 -15.16 -3.10 9.04
CA GLU A 80 -16.33 -2.43 9.61
C GLU A 80 -17.65 -3.10 9.17
N HIS A 81 -17.69 -3.62 7.94
CA HIS A 81 -18.85 -4.30 7.39
C HIS A 81 -19.01 -5.71 7.95
N ALA A 82 -17.94 -6.50 7.95
CA ALA A 82 -17.98 -7.90 8.33
C ALA A 82 -16.81 -8.34 9.20
N ASP A 83 -17.08 -9.23 10.16
CA ASP A 83 -16.04 -9.98 10.84
C ASP A 83 -15.50 -11.09 9.90
N PRO A 84 -14.22 -11.04 9.48
CA PRO A 84 -13.63 -12.08 8.64
C PRO A 84 -13.23 -13.35 9.43
N GLY A 85 -13.34 -13.32 10.76
CA GLY A 85 -12.81 -14.35 11.65
C GLY A 85 -11.31 -14.19 11.91
N PRO A 86 -10.64 -15.26 12.40
CA PRO A 86 -9.20 -15.30 12.62
C PRO A 86 -8.44 -15.14 11.30
N LEU A 87 -7.38 -14.32 11.30
CA LEU A 87 -6.52 -14.09 10.14
C LEU A 87 -5.09 -14.50 10.45
N ARG A 88 -4.37 -15.06 9.47
CA ARG A 88 -2.96 -15.47 9.62
C ARG A 88 -2.01 -14.30 9.88
N ILE A 89 -2.37 -13.08 9.50
CA ILE A 89 -1.58 -11.89 9.83
C ILE A 89 -1.55 -11.62 11.34
N ASP A 90 -2.60 -12.05 12.06
CA ASP A 90 -2.71 -11.90 13.50
C ASP A 90 -1.98 -13.05 14.23
N ASP A 91 -1.98 -14.26 13.64
CA ASP A 91 -1.24 -15.44 14.10
C ASP A 91 -0.77 -16.29 12.90
N PRO A 92 0.51 -16.18 12.48
CA PRO A 92 1.03 -16.93 11.35
C PRO A 92 1.04 -18.46 11.52
N SER A 93 0.90 -18.94 12.77
CA SER A 93 0.83 -20.36 13.10
C SER A 93 -0.58 -20.94 13.01
N ALA A 94 -1.60 -20.09 12.81
CA ALA A 94 -2.98 -20.51 12.69
C ALA A 94 -3.26 -21.31 11.41
N GLU A 95 -4.38 -22.02 11.41
CA GLU A 95 -4.96 -22.68 10.24
C GLU A 95 -5.22 -21.69 9.09
N PRO A 96 -5.35 -22.17 7.83
CA PRO A 96 -5.65 -21.32 6.69
C PRO A 96 -6.89 -20.44 6.88
N ASP A 97 -6.75 -19.14 6.69
CA ASP A 97 -7.81 -18.14 6.85
C ASP A 97 -8.65 -17.98 5.57
N CYS A 98 -9.57 -17.00 5.59
CA CYS A 98 -10.43 -16.74 4.44
C CYS A 98 -9.64 -16.31 3.18
N PHE A 99 -8.52 -15.61 3.31
CA PHE A 99 -7.71 -15.21 2.16
C PHE A 99 -6.94 -16.40 1.57
N ASP A 100 -6.48 -17.34 2.39
CA ASP A 100 -5.91 -18.59 1.88
C ASP A 100 -6.95 -19.43 1.10
N GLN A 101 -8.20 -19.42 1.57
CA GLN A 101 -9.31 -20.10 0.88
C GLN A 101 -9.58 -19.44 -0.47
N LEU A 102 -9.61 -18.11 -0.54
CA LEU A 102 -9.77 -17.38 -1.78
C LEU A 102 -8.61 -17.63 -2.76
N ALA A 103 -7.38 -17.62 -2.26
CA ALA A 103 -6.19 -17.90 -3.07
C ALA A 103 -6.24 -19.27 -3.75
N ARG A 104 -6.83 -20.28 -3.09
CA ARG A 104 -7.05 -21.63 -3.64
C ARG A 104 -8.20 -21.70 -4.65
N LEU A 105 -9.24 -20.88 -4.48
CA LEU A 105 -10.41 -20.85 -5.35
C LEU A 105 -10.15 -20.05 -6.64
N ALA A 106 -9.41 -18.96 -6.53
CA ALA A 106 -9.05 -18.07 -7.63
C ALA A 106 -8.07 -18.71 -8.61
N GLN A 107 -8.05 -18.20 -9.84
CA GLN A 107 -7.01 -18.53 -10.81
C GLN A 107 -5.63 -18.29 -10.20
N PRO A 108 -4.67 -19.24 -10.34
CA PRO A 108 -3.34 -19.10 -9.76
C PRO A 108 -2.63 -17.81 -10.19
N GLU A 109 -2.06 -17.13 -9.20
CA GLU A 109 -1.29 -15.90 -9.34
C GLU A 109 -0.26 -15.80 -8.19
N ASN A 110 0.76 -14.97 -8.36
CA ASN A 110 1.72 -14.67 -7.31
C ASN A 110 1.12 -13.69 -6.27
N TRP A 111 0.44 -14.22 -5.27
CA TRP A 111 -0.16 -13.44 -4.18
C TRP A 111 0.85 -12.93 -3.13
N ALA A 112 2.05 -13.50 -3.08
CA ALA A 112 3.15 -13.00 -2.24
C ALA A 112 3.76 -11.69 -2.77
N GLY A 113 3.52 -11.37 -4.05
CA GLY A 113 4.09 -10.21 -4.73
C GLY A 113 5.54 -10.44 -5.20
N PRO A 114 6.25 -9.38 -5.63
CA PRO A 114 7.61 -9.50 -6.15
C PRO A 114 8.56 -10.13 -5.12
N ALA A 115 9.50 -10.98 -5.56
CA ALA A 115 10.37 -11.78 -4.67
C ALA A 115 11.23 -10.98 -3.67
N ALA A 116 11.40 -9.67 -3.88
CA ALA A 116 12.08 -8.78 -2.94
C ALA A 116 11.22 -8.38 -1.73
N ALA A 117 9.92 -8.65 -1.77
CA ALA A 117 8.97 -8.34 -0.72
C ALA A 117 9.15 -9.27 0.50
N ARG A 118 8.97 -8.71 1.71
CA ARG A 118 8.99 -9.45 2.98
C ARG A 118 7.58 -9.52 3.57
N HIS A 119 6.65 -10.06 2.81
CA HIS A 119 5.25 -10.23 3.22
C HIS A 119 4.88 -11.71 3.31
N ASP A 120 3.70 -11.99 3.87
CA ASP A 120 3.12 -13.34 3.79
C ASP A 120 2.60 -13.66 2.38
N ASP A 121 2.32 -14.95 2.14
CA ASP A 121 1.94 -15.48 0.82
C ASP A 121 0.61 -14.94 0.27
N THR A 122 -0.20 -14.26 1.10
CA THR A 122 -1.52 -13.72 0.76
C THR A 122 -1.59 -12.20 0.76
N TRP A 123 -0.49 -11.51 1.05
CA TRP A 123 -0.50 -10.07 1.28
C TRP A 123 -1.06 -9.26 0.09
N THR A 124 -0.64 -9.58 -1.14
CA THR A 124 -1.15 -8.87 -2.33
C THR A 124 -2.64 -9.14 -2.52
N LEU A 125 -3.10 -10.38 -2.26
CA LEU A 125 -4.51 -10.75 -2.37
C LEU A 125 -5.36 -9.99 -1.34
N ARG A 126 -4.87 -9.89 -0.10
CA ARG A 126 -5.55 -9.16 0.97
C ARG A 126 -5.70 -7.68 0.61
N GLU A 127 -4.61 -7.02 0.19
CA GLU A 127 -4.66 -5.63 -0.27
C GLU A 127 -5.63 -5.44 -1.45
N TYR A 128 -5.61 -6.37 -2.40
CA TYR A 128 -6.54 -6.35 -3.54
C TYR A 128 -8.00 -6.42 -3.09
N VAL A 129 -8.35 -7.39 -2.23
CA VAL A 129 -9.73 -7.60 -1.77
C VAL A 129 -10.19 -6.43 -0.91
N GLU A 130 -9.36 -5.94 0.01
CA GLU A 130 -9.67 -4.79 0.87
C GLU A 130 -9.98 -3.54 0.03
N GLN A 131 -9.15 -3.24 -0.98
CA GLN A 131 -9.35 -2.07 -1.84
C GLN A 131 -10.55 -2.22 -2.79
N THR A 132 -10.79 -3.45 -3.27
CA THR A 132 -11.97 -3.76 -4.10
C THR A 132 -13.26 -3.61 -3.29
N PHE A 133 -13.26 -4.12 -2.05
CA PHE A 133 -14.38 -3.95 -1.14
C PHE A 133 -14.62 -2.48 -0.78
N GLU A 134 -13.56 -1.74 -0.46
CA GLU A 134 -13.63 -0.29 -0.20
C GLU A 134 -14.32 0.45 -1.37
N ARG A 135 -13.98 0.09 -2.61
CA ARG A 135 -14.60 0.66 -3.81
C ARG A 135 -16.10 0.34 -3.90
N HIS A 136 -16.48 -0.92 -3.69
CA HIS A 136 -17.89 -1.32 -3.65
C HIS A 136 -18.65 -0.59 -2.54
N HIS A 137 -18.08 -0.52 -1.35
CA HIS A 137 -18.70 0.12 -0.19
C HIS A 137 -19.00 1.60 -0.44
N ARG A 138 -18.03 2.35 -0.98
CA ARG A 138 -18.22 3.78 -1.31
C ARG A 138 -19.27 4.02 -2.39
N ARG A 139 -19.34 3.12 -3.37
CA ARG A 139 -20.39 3.15 -4.41
C ARG A 139 -21.73 2.56 -3.95
N GLN A 140 -21.85 2.16 -2.67
CA GLN A 140 -23.04 1.50 -2.12
C GLN A 140 -23.44 0.23 -2.89
N ALA A 141 -22.45 -0.46 -3.46
CA ALA A 141 -22.60 -1.63 -4.33
C ALA A 141 -22.35 -2.95 -3.58
N VAL A 142 -22.84 -3.04 -2.34
CA VAL A 142 -22.82 -4.24 -1.49
C VAL A 142 -24.28 -4.56 -1.10
N PRO A 143 -25.07 -5.18 -2.00
CA PRO A 143 -26.50 -5.38 -1.79
C PRO A 143 -26.78 -6.37 -0.65
N THR A 144 -27.94 -6.18 -0.02
CA THR A 144 -28.52 -7.14 0.93
C THR A 144 -29.57 -7.99 0.22
N SER A 145 -29.64 -9.28 0.53
CA SER A 145 -30.67 -10.19 0.02
C SER A 145 -32.08 -9.72 0.42
N PRO A 146 -33.14 -10.10 -0.34
CA PRO A 146 -34.52 -9.65 -0.05
C PRO A 146 -35.04 -10.02 1.35
N ASP A 147 -34.55 -11.13 1.92
CA ASP A 147 -34.88 -11.59 3.26
C ASP A 147 -34.07 -10.89 4.37
N GLY A 148 -33.10 -10.04 4.01
CA GLY A 148 -32.27 -9.29 4.96
C GLY A 148 -31.20 -10.12 5.67
N THR A 149 -30.95 -11.37 5.25
CA THR A 149 -30.09 -12.33 5.96
C THR A 149 -28.66 -12.40 5.45
N ARG A 150 -28.41 -11.93 4.22
CA ARG A 150 -27.11 -12.01 3.55
C ARG A 150 -26.72 -10.70 2.88
N THR A 151 -25.43 -10.44 2.77
CA THR A 151 -24.88 -9.44 1.82
C THR A 151 -23.82 -10.07 0.96
N VAL A 152 -23.56 -9.48 -0.21
CA VAL A 152 -22.59 -9.99 -1.17
C VAL A 152 -21.81 -8.86 -1.83
N PHE A 153 -20.56 -9.13 -2.19
CA PHE A 153 -19.80 -8.27 -3.10
C PHE A 153 -19.06 -9.09 -4.16
N ASN A 154 -18.82 -8.46 -5.30
CA ASN A 154 -18.05 -9.04 -6.39
C ASN A 154 -16.56 -8.82 -6.12
N THR A 155 -15.76 -9.89 -6.14
CA THR A 155 -14.31 -9.76 -5.87
C THR A 155 -13.54 -9.27 -7.09
N GLY A 156 -14.10 -9.36 -8.30
CA GLY A 156 -13.38 -9.14 -9.56
C GLY A 156 -12.39 -10.24 -9.93
N LEU A 157 -12.22 -11.26 -9.08
CA LEU A 157 -11.41 -12.44 -9.37
C LEU A 157 -12.26 -13.52 -10.05
N ALA A 158 -11.57 -14.38 -10.80
CA ALA A 158 -12.18 -15.52 -11.46
C ALA A 158 -11.56 -16.84 -10.98
N THR A 159 -12.33 -17.91 -11.02
CA THR A 159 -11.81 -19.28 -10.88
C THR A 159 -11.00 -19.68 -12.11
N VAL A 160 -10.32 -20.84 -12.06
CA VAL A 160 -9.66 -21.43 -13.24
C VAL A 160 -10.62 -21.69 -14.42
N ARG A 161 -11.92 -21.81 -14.15
CA ARG A 161 -12.96 -21.97 -15.18
C ARG A 161 -13.54 -20.64 -15.67
N GLN A 162 -12.93 -19.52 -15.26
CA GLN A 162 -13.37 -18.16 -15.57
C GLN A 162 -14.75 -17.79 -14.98
N GLU A 163 -15.15 -18.46 -13.90
CA GLU A 163 -16.35 -18.07 -13.14
C GLU A 163 -15.98 -16.95 -12.16
N THR A 164 -16.79 -15.89 -12.10
CA THR A 164 -16.56 -14.78 -11.17
C THR A 164 -16.72 -15.25 -9.72
N ILE A 165 -15.85 -14.80 -8.83
CA ILE A 165 -15.87 -15.14 -7.40
C ILE A 165 -16.53 -13.99 -6.61
N TYR A 166 -17.45 -14.35 -5.72
CA TYR A 166 -18.14 -13.44 -4.82
C TYR A 166 -17.79 -13.75 -3.37
N GLY A 167 -17.79 -12.71 -2.53
CA GLY A 167 -17.75 -12.87 -1.07
C GLY A 167 -19.14 -12.75 -0.47
N LEU A 168 -19.60 -13.80 0.19
CA LEU A 168 -20.89 -13.86 0.86
C LEU A 168 -20.71 -13.61 2.36
N PHE A 169 -21.59 -12.78 2.92
CA PHE A 169 -21.64 -12.50 4.35
C PHE A 169 -23.02 -12.83 4.91
N THR A 170 -23.06 -13.31 6.14
CA THR A 170 -24.30 -13.58 6.89
C THR A 170 -24.39 -12.68 8.13
N ARG A 171 -25.57 -12.58 8.74
CA ARG A 171 -25.75 -11.80 9.96
C ARG A 171 -24.77 -12.23 11.05
N ASN A 172 -24.10 -11.27 11.66
CA ASN A 172 -23.28 -11.53 12.84
C ASN A 172 -24.19 -11.66 14.07
N PRO A 173 -24.14 -12.78 14.83
CA PRO A 173 -24.88 -12.89 16.09
C PRO A 173 -24.30 -12.03 17.22
N ASP A 174 -23.05 -11.59 17.12
CA ASP A 174 -22.44 -10.71 18.12
C ASP A 174 -22.94 -9.25 17.95
N PRO A 175 -23.72 -8.71 18.91
CA PRO A 175 -24.24 -7.35 18.81
C PRO A 175 -23.17 -6.26 19.03
N GLN A 176 -21.96 -6.61 19.49
CA GLN A 176 -20.86 -5.66 19.69
C GLN A 176 -19.88 -5.61 18.52
N GLY A 177 -19.97 -6.56 17.59
CA GLY A 177 -19.13 -6.64 16.41
C GLY A 177 -19.72 -5.96 15.17
N PRO A 178 -19.03 -6.09 14.01
CA PRO A 178 -19.60 -5.72 12.72
C PRO A 178 -20.95 -6.39 12.46
N PRO A 179 -21.88 -5.77 11.73
CA PRO A 179 -23.23 -6.29 11.53
C PRO A 179 -23.27 -7.62 10.74
N TRP A 180 -22.22 -7.90 9.97
CA TRP A 180 -22.07 -9.10 9.18
C TRP A 180 -20.86 -9.92 9.64
N ARG A 181 -20.83 -11.18 9.25
CA ARG A 181 -19.66 -12.04 9.34
C ARG A 181 -19.41 -12.67 7.98
N PHE A 182 -18.14 -12.86 7.65
CA PHE A 182 -17.75 -13.62 6.47
C PHE A 182 -18.29 -15.04 6.55
N ASP A 183 -18.99 -15.46 5.49
CA ASP A 183 -19.56 -16.80 5.36
C ASP A 183 -18.65 -17.65 4.47
N THR A 184 -18.49 -17.26 3.20
CA THR A 184 -17.66 -18.00 2.25
C THR A 184 -17.33 -17.21 0.98
N TRP A 185 -16.35 -17.71 0.23
CA TRP A 185 -16.12 -17.35 -1.18
C TRP A 185 -16.80 -18.36 -2.07
N LEU A 186 -17.54 -17.89 -3.06
CA LEU A 186 -18.29 -18.78 -3.96
C LEU A 186 -18.19 -18.32 -5.42
N PRO A 187 -18.20 -19.25 -6.39
CA PRO A 187 -18.32 -18.91 -7.80
C PRO A 187 -19.75 -18.42 -8.13
N GLU A 188 -19.89 -17.71 -9.24
CA GLU A 188 -21.17 -17.15 -9.69
C GLU A 188 -22.29 -18.18 -9.92
N SER A 189 -21.93 -19.44 -10.16
CA SER A 189 -22.87 -20.55 -10.35
C SER A 189 -23.36 -21.21 -9.05
N ASP A 190 -22.82 -20.82 -7.90
CA ASP A 190 -23.17 -21.42 -6.62
C ASP A 190 -24.60 -21.04 -6.17
N ARG A 191 -25.33 -22.03 -5.66
CA ARG A 191 -26.71 -21.85 -5.19
C ARG A 191 -26.83 -20.88 -4.02
N GLY A 192 -25.79 -20.78 -3.18
CA GLY A 192 -25.70 -19.77 -2.11
C GLY A 192 -25.76 -18.33 -2.63
N LEU A 193 -25.46 -18.10 -3.91
CA LEU A 193 -25.67 -16.82 -4.60
C LEU A 193 -26.99 -16.80 -5.34
N THR A 194 -27.20 -17.74 -6.27
CA THR A 194 -28.31 -17.69 -7.24
C THR A 194 -29.68 -17.78 -6.59
N ASP A 195 -29.78 -18.48 -5.45
CA ASP A 195 -31.06 -18.64 -4.73
C ASP A 195 -31.42 -17.38 -3.92
N HIS A 196 -30.45 -16.50 -3.66
CA HIS A 196 -30.60 -15.33 -2.77
C HIS A 196 -30.48 -13.98 -3.48
N PHE A 197 -29.83 -13.94 -4.64
CA PHE A 197 -29.58 -12.72 -5.41
C PHE A 197 -29.93 -12.94 -6.89
N ALA A 198 -31.06 -12.36 -7.32
CA ALA A 198 -31.49 -12.42 -8.72
C ALA A 198 -30.52 -11.67 -9.65
N GLU A 199 -29.98 -10.55 -9.18
CA GLU A 199 -28.96 -9.75 -9.87
C GLU A 199 -27.81 -9.48 -8.87
N PRO A 200 -26.72 -10.27 -8.91
CA PRO A 200 -25.55 -10.02 -8.08
C PRO A 200 -24.83 -8.74 -8.52
N PRO A 201 -24.03 -8.10 -7.63
CA PRO A 201 -23.33 -6.87 -7.97
C PRO A 201 -22.33 -7.10 -9.12
N GLY A 202 -22.25 -6.12 -10.03
CA GLY A 202 -21.24 -6.12 -11.09
C GLY A 202 -19.82 -5.90 -10.58
N PHE A 203 -18.85 -5.80 -11.49
CA PHE A 203 -17.45 -5.53 -11.17
C PHE A 203 -17.25 -4.14 -10.55
N ALA A 204 -16.21 -3.97 -9.74
CA ALA A 204 -15.76 -2.66 -9.31
C ALA A 204 -15.26 -1.85 -10.51
N GLU A 205 -15.87 -0.69 -10.77
CA GLU A 205 -15.40 0.25 -11.77
C GLU A 205 -14.54 1.35 -11.14
N TYR A 206 -13.35 1.58 -11.68
CA TYR A 206 -12.38 2.54 -11.14
C TYR A 206 -12.30 3.85 -11.92
N THR A 207 -12.67 3.84 -13.21
CA THR A 207 -12.74 5.05 -14.04
C THR A 207 -13.87 4.90 -15.07
N ASP A 208 -14.51 6.02 -15.40
CA ASP A 208 -15.49 6.13 -16.49
C ASP A 208 -14.79 6.45 -17.83
N HIS A 209 -13.49 6.72 -17.80
CA HIS A 209 -12.68 7.12 -18.94
C HIS A 209 -11.49 6.16 -19.11
N PRO A 210 -11.56 5.21 -20.06
CA PRO A 210 -10.46 4.28 -20.32
C PRO A 210 -9.12 4.95 -20.62
N ALA A 211 -9.14 6.19 -21.11
CA ALA A 211 -7.95 7.00 -21.34
C ALA A 211 -7.13 7.28 -20.06
N ASP A 212 -7.74 7.20 -18.87
CA ASP A 212 -7.05 7.37 -17.60
C ASP A 212 -6.09 6.21 -17.29
N LEU A 213 -6.30 5.04 -17.91
CA LEU A 213 -5.50 3.84 -17.69
C LEU A 213 -4.17 3.86 -18.46
N VAL A 214 -3.97 4.83 -19.36
CA VAL A 214 -2.81 4.90 -20.25
C VAL A 214 -2.12 6.26 -20.09
N TYR A 215 -0.79 6.25 -20.10
CA TYR A 215 -0.01 7.48 -20.08
C TYR A 215 -0.17 8.25 -21.40
N ASP A 216 -0.74 9.46 -21.33
CA ASP A 216 -0.88 10.34 -22.49
C ASP A 216 0.38 11.20 -22.66
N ARG A 217 1.25 10.77 -23.58
CA ARG A 217 2.51 11.45 -23.94
C ARG A 217 2.37 12.89 -24.44
N ARG A 218 1.16 13.40 -24.66
CA ARG A 218 0.92 14.81 -25.01
C ARG A 218 1.03 15.74 -23.80
N HIS A 219 0.93 15.19 -22.59
CA HIS A 219 1.06 15.94 -21.35
C HIS A 219 2.48 15.89 -20.82
N GLU A 220 2.97 17.04 -20.36
CA GLU A 220 4.31 17.16 -19.77
C GLU A 220 4.38 16.41 -18.42
N LEU A 221 5.47 15.68 -18.19
CA LEU A 221 5.79 15.11 -16.88
C LEU A 221 6.62 16.10 -16.06
N VAL A 222 6.00 16.67 -15.04
CA VAL A 222 6.65 17.57 -14.08
C VAL A 222 6.99 16.83 -12.80
N VAL A 223 8.28 16.61 -12.56
CA VAL A 223 8.79 16.02 -11.33
C VAL A 223 9.83 16.95 -10.72
N VAL A 224 9.69 17.23 -9.43
CA VAL A 224 10.65 18.03 -8.67
C VAL A 224 11.30 17.11 -7.64
N PRO A 225 12.47 16.51 -7.93
CA PRO A 225 13.11 15.53 -7.05
C PRO A 225 13.36 16.05 -5.64
N ALA A 226 13.76 17.33 -5.50
CA ALA A 226 13.94 17.95 -4.18
C ALA A 226 12.68 17.84 -3.32
N ARG A 227 11.49 18.07 -3.90
CA ARG A 227 10.20 17.96 -3.20
C ARG A 227 9.82 16.52 -2.88
N LEU A 228 10.13 15.58 -3.75
CA LEU A 228 9.90 14.16 -3.46
C LEU A 228 10.75 13.72 -2.25
N LEU A 229 11.98 14.19 -2.16
CA LEU A 229 12.94 13.83 -1.13
C LEU A 229 12.71 14.53 0.22
N GLU A 230 11.80 15.50 0.31
CA GLU A 230 11.37 16.11 1.58
C GLU A 230 10.53 15.14 2.45
N SER A 231 9.99 14.08 1.84
CA SER A 231 9.15 13.09 2.53
C SER A 231 9.96 11.87 2.99
N ASP A 232 9.90 11.57 4.29
CA ASP A 232 10.51 10.37 4.88
C ASP A 232 10.02 9.07 4.22
N GLY A 233 8.74 9.01 3.82
CA GLY A 233 8.18 7.85 3.12
C GLY A 233 8.82 7.63 1.75
N ASN A 234 9.00 8.70 0.97
CA ASN A 234 9.68 8.61 -0.33
C ASN A 234 11.16 8.26 -0.18
N LEU A 235 11.83 8.82 0.84
CA LEU A 235 13.22 8.48 1.16
C LEU A 235 13.35 7.00 1.54
N ALA A 236 12.41 6.47 2.33
CA ALA A 236 12.43 5.07 2.77
C ALA A 236 12.34 4.08 1.60
N ALA A 237 11.63 4.45 0.53
CA ALA A 237 11.49 3.65 -0.69
C ALA A 237 12.78 3.54 -1.51
N LEU A 238 13.73 4.47 -1.35
CA LEU A 238 14.97 4.47 -2.13
C LEU A 238 15.94 3.35 -1.70
N PRO A 239 16.79 2.85 -2.62
CA PRO A 239 17.92 1.98 -2.27
C PRO A 239 18.89 2.62 -1.27
N ASP A 240 19.49 1.80 -0.39
CA ASP A 240 20.39 2.22 0.71
C ASP A 240 21.43 3.29 0.34
N PRO A 241 22.16 3.18 -0.79
CA PRO A 241 23.18 4.18 -1.13
C PRO A 241 22.62 5.58 -1.38
N LEU A 242 21.34 5.69 -1.77
CA LEU A 242 20.68 6.95 -2.08
C LEU A 242 19.96 7.54 -0.86
N ARG A 243 19.57 6.71 0.12
CA ARG A 243 18.91 7.17 1.37
C ARG A 243 19.80 8.07 2.21
N SER A 244 21.11 7.79 2.23
CA SER A 244 22.07 8.50 3.07
C SER A 244 22.57 9.82 2.47
N ASN A 245 22.29 10.08 1.18
CA ASN A 245 22.75 11.28 0.48
C ASN A 245 21.63 11.85 -0.42
N PRO A 246 20.73 12.68 0.13
CA PRO A 246 19.61 13.25 -0.62
C PRO A 246 20.01 14.08 -1.84
N TYR A 247 21.16 14.78 -1.79
CA TYR A 247 21.67 15.53 -2.93
C TYR A 247 21.98 14.60 -4.11
N GLN A 248 22.71 13.50 -3.84
CA GLN A 248 22.99 12.49 -4.85
C GLN A 248 21.71 11.81 -5.34
N ALA A 249 20.78 11.49 -4.43
CA ALA A 249 19.47 10.94 -4.80
C ALA A 249 18.71 11.86 -5.77
N GLY A 250 18.76 13.17 -5.55
CA GLY A 250 18.13 14.16 -6.44
C GLY A 250 18.68 14.09 -7.87
N LEU A 251 20.00 14.12 -8.03
CA LEU A 251 20.65 14.01 -9.34
C LEU A 251 20.33 12.68 -10.06
N VAL A 252 20.32 11.58 -9.32
CA VAL A 252 19.97 10.25 -9.85
C VAL A 252 18.50 10.22 -10.29
N LEU A 253 17.59 10.78 -9.49
CA LEU A 253 16.17 10.86 -9.80
C LEU A 253 15.91 11.68 -11.06
N GLU A 254 16.57 12.84 -11.25
CA GLU A 254 16.42 13.63 -12.49
C GLU A 254 16.72 12.79 -13.73
N GLY A 255 17.83 12.05 -13.71
CA GLY A 255 18.22 11.16 -14.81
C GLY A 255 17.26 9.99 -14.98
N ALA A 256 16.81 9.39 -13.87
CA ALA A 256 15.89 8.25 -13.90
C ALA A 256 14.50 8.64 -14.42
N VAL A 257 13.97 9.81 -14.04
CA VAL A 257 12.70 10.34 -14.53
C VAL A 257 12.74 10.55 -16.04
N ARG A 258 13.79 11.19 -16.57
CA ARG A 258 13.95 11.38 -18.02
C ARG A 258 14.01 10.05 -18.79
N ARG A 259 14.68 9.04 -18.22
CA ARG A 259 14.72 7.69 -18.81
C ARG A 259 13.37 7.00 -18.76
N ALA A 260 12.65 7.11 -17.65
CA ALA A 260 11.32 6.54 -17.47
C ALA A 260 10.32 7.18 -18.45
N GLU A 261 10.35 8.51 -18.61
CA GLU A 261 9.56 9.24 -19.59
C GLU A 261 9.85 8.73 -21.01
N THR A 262 11.13 8.60 -21.37
CA THR A 262 11.53 8.03 -22.67
C THR A 262 11.01 6.59 -22.85
N ARG A 263 11.00 5.78 -21.78
CA ARG A 263 10.51 4.40 -21.80
C ARG A 263 9.01 4.35 -22.08
N VAL A 264 8.20 5.14 -21.36
CA VAL A 264 6.73 5.17 -21.55
C VAL A 264 6.32 5.76 -22.89
N HIS A 265 7.16 6.61 -23.50
CA HIS A 265 6.93 7.08 -24.87
C HIS A 265 7.14 6.01 -25.94
N ARG A 266 8.02 5.03 -25.68
CA ARG A 266 8.29 3.90 -26.59
C ARG A 266 7.29 2.77 -26.42
N ASP A 267 6.86 2.53 -25.19
CA ASP A 267 5.93 1.47 -24.84
C ASP A 267 4.85 1.99 -23.90
N HIS A 268 3.61 2.03 -24.40
CA HIS A 268 2.44 2.49 -23.65
C HIS A 268 2.11 1.60 -22.46
N ARG A 269 2.59 0.34 -22.43
CA ARG A 269 2.42 -0.58 -21.30
C ARG A 269 3.43 -0.35 -20.18
N ALA A 270 4.48 0.44 -20.43
CA ALA A 270 5.52 0.69 -19.42
C ALA A 270 5.03 1.59 -18.27
N ALA A 271 3.98 2.39 -18.50
CA ALA A 271 3.25 3.04 -17.43
C ALA A 271 2.12 2.10 -16.98
N VAL A 272 2.05 1.82 -15.69
CA VAL A 272 1.07 0.87 -15.13
C VAL A 272 0.00 1.63 -14.36
N PRO A 273 -1.30 1.48 -14.67
CA PRO A 273 -2.35 2.13 -13.92
C PRO A 273 -2.50 1.51 -12.52
N CYS A 274 -2.81 2.36 -11.55
CA CYS A 274 -3.09 1.94 -10.19
C CYS A 274 -4.22 2.78 -9.59
N TRP A 275 -4.91 2.22 -8.59
CA TRP A 275 -5.96 2.93 -7.87
C TRP A 275 -5.40 3.71 -6.67
N ASP A 276 -5.82 4.96 -6.53
CA ASP A 276 -5.63 5.73 -5.30
C ASP A 276 -6.97 5.81 -4.55
N PRO A 277 -7.14 5.03 -3.45
CA PRO A 277 -8.37 5.05 -2.70
C PRO A 277 -8.60 6.41 -2.03
N ASP A 278 -7.57 7.15 -1.60
CA ASP A 278 -7.81 8.40 -0.87
C ASP A 278 -8.30 9.52 -1.80
N LEU A 279 -7.83 9.52 -3.05
CA LEU A 279 -8.21 10.51 -4.06
C LEU A 279 -9.33 10.04 -5.00
N GLU A 280 -9.82 8.82 -4.85
CA GLU A 280 -10.82 8.16 -5.70
C GLU A 280 -10.55 8.32 -7.20
N ARG A 281 -9.29 8.12 -7.61
CA ARG A 281 -8.90 8.24 -9.01
C ARG A 281 -7.81 7.28 -9.40
N VAL A 282 -7.78 6.97 -10.70
CA VAL A 282 -6.66 6.28 -11.32
C VAL A 282 -5.42 7.19 -11.34
N GLN A 283 -4.27 6.60 -11.05
CA GLN A 283 -2.95 7.18 -11.21
C GLN A 283 -2.07 6.22 -12.02
N LEU A 284 -0.88 6.67 -12.39
CA LEU A 284 0.06 5.87 -13.18
C LEU A 284 1.35 5.68 -12.41
N LEU A 285 1.95 4.50 -12.57
CA LEU A 285 3.25 4.14 -12.02
C LEU A 285 4.27 4.13 -13.15
N LEU A 286 5.34 4.91 -12.98
CA LEU A 286 6.48 4.95 -13.90
C LEU A 286 7.67 4.21 -13.29
N PRO A 287 8.32 3.29 -14.02
CA PRO A 287 9.44 2.52 -13.50
C PRO A 287 10.71 3.39 -13.45
N LEU A 288 11.29 3.58 -12.27
CA LEU A 288 12.55 4.30 -12.10
C LEU A 288 13.72 3.33 -11.89
N SER A 289 14.69 3.41 -12.79
CA SER A 289 15.99 2.75 -12.72
C SER A 289 17.03 3.70 -12.14
N LEU A 290 17.32 3.52 -10.85
CA LEU A 290 18.18 4.38 -10.03
C LEU A 290 19.60 3.84 -9.94
N THR A 291 19.76 2.54 -9.76
CA THR A 291 21.07 1.90 -9.53
C THR A 291 21.71 1.41 -10.81
N ARG A 292 20.93 0.71 -11.64
CA ARG A 292 21.38 0.13 -12.92
C ARG A 292 20.32 0.34 -14.01
N PRO A 293 20.69 0.62 -15.28
CA PRO A 293 19.72 0.89 -16.35
C PRO A 293 18.68 -0.20 -16.59
N GLU A 294 19.04 -1.45 -16.37
CA GLU A 294 18.21 -2.64 -16.60
C GLU A 294 17.37 -3.06 -15.38
N THR A 295 17.54 -2.41 -14.25
CA THR A 295 16.82 -2.75 -13.00
C THR A 295 15.89 -1.62 -12.63
N VAL A 296 14.62 -1.95 -12.38
CA VAL A 296 13.69 -1.01 -11.75
C VAL A 296 13.92 -1.12 -10.25
N ASP A 297 14.18 0.01 -9.59
CA ASP A 297 14.42 0.04 -8.15
C ASP A 297 13.18 0.51 -7.38
N VAL A 298 12.46 1.50 -7.94
CA VAL A 298 11.25 2.08 -7.36
C VAL A 298 10.25 2.46 -8.46
N ALA A 299 8.98 2.62 -8.09
CA ALA A 299 7.98 3.19 -8.98
C ALA A 299 7.68 4.65 -8.60
N LEU A 300 7.65 5.54 -9.60
CA LEU A 300 7.16 6.90 -9.44
C LEU A 300 5.65 6.92 -9.68
N LEU A 301 4.89 7.26 -8.64
CA LEU A 301 3.47 7.53 -8.74
C LEU A 301 3.27 8.91 -9.36
N VAL A 302 2.61 8.97 -10.51
CA VAL A 302 2.25 10.21 -11.21
C VAL A 302 0.74 10.37 -11.28
N ALA A 303 0.28 11.59 -11.05
CA ALA A 303 -1.13 11.95 -11.15
C ALA A 303 -1.33 12.99 -12.23
N ARG A 304 -2.42 12.86 -13.01
CA ARG A 304 -2.83 13.88 -13.97
C ARG A 304 -3.46 15.06 -13.25
N GLU A 305 -2.99 16.26 -13.58
CA GLU A 305 -3.49 17.54 -13.08
C GLU A 305 -3.59 18.51 -14.26
N GLY A 306 -4.80 18.62 -14.80
CA GLY A 306 -5.05 19.34 -16.06
C GLY A 306 -4.25 18.72 -17.21
N GLU A 307 -3.40 19.54 -17.81
CA GLU A 307 -2.57 19.19 -18.98
C GLU A 307 -1.18 18.65 -18.62
N THR A 308 -0.94 18.34 -17.34
CA THR A 308 0.37 17.86 -16.86
C THR A 308 0.23 16.60 -16.02
N TYR A 309 1.25 15.75 -16.05
CA TYR A 309 1.46 14.72 -15.04
C TYR A 309 2.41 15.25 -13.97
N ARG A 310 2.06 15.07 -12.70
CA ARG A 310 2.94 15.41 -11.58
C ARG A 310 3.43 14.17 -10.85
N GLY A 311 4.73 14.09 -10.60
CA GLY A 311 5.29 13.10 -9.67
C GLY A 311 4.85 13.40 -8.24
N ARG A 312 4.23 12.42 -7.57
CA ARG A 312 3.65 12.57 -6.23
C ARG A 312 4.41 11.82 -5.15
N MET A 313 4.80 10.59 -5.44
CA MET A 313 5.33 9.66 -4.44
C MET A 313 6.25 8.63 -5.10
N LEU A 314 7.23 8.14 -4.32
CA LEU A 314 8.03 6.98 -4.68
C LEU A 314 7.51 5.77 -3.91
N LEU A 315 7.26 4.67 -4.61
CA LEU A 315 6.78 3.43 -4.03
C LEU A 315 7.84 2.34 -4.19
N GLY A 316 7.97 1.50 -3.15
CA GLY A 316 8.59 0.20 -3.29
C GLY A 316 7.82 -0.66 -4.30
N LEU A 317 8.52 -1.59 -4.97
CA LEU A 317 7.92 -2.39 -6.03
C LEU A 317 6.81 -3.34 -5.54
N ASP A 318 6.87 -3.75 -4.29
CA ASP A 318 5.83 -4.53 -3.62
C ASP A 318 4.51 -3.75 -3.53
N LEU A 319 4.56 -2.52 -2.99
CA LEU A 319 3.38 -1.65 -2.90
C LEU A 319 2.89 -1.19 -4.27
N ALA A 320 3.81 -0.90 -5.19
CA ALA A 320 3.47 -0.57 -6.58
C ALA A 320 2.73 -1.73 -7.25
N HIS A 321 3.20 -2.97 -7.07
CA HIS A 321 2.56 -4.18 -7.58
C HIS A 321 1.15 -4.37 -6.99
N ALA A 322 1.00 -4.27 -5.67
CA ALA A 322 -0.31 -4.43 -5.02
C ALA A 322 -1.33 -3.39 -5.50
N ARG A 323 -0.94 -2.11 -5.63
CA ARG A 323 -1.82 -1.05 -6.12
C ARG A 323 -2.16 -1.19 -7.61
N ALA A 324 -1.21 -1.64 -8.43
CA ALA A 324 -1.44 -1.91 -9.84
C ALA A 324 -2.43 -3.07 -10.02
N ARG A 325 -2.29 -4.11 -9.20
CA ARG A 325 -3.09 -5.34 -9.31
C ARG A 325 -4.59 -5.11 -9.11
N VAL A 326 -4.96 -4.08 -8.33
CA VAL A 326 -6.36 -3.64 -8.17
C VAL A 326 -7.00 -3.28 -9.51
N ILE A 327 -6.24 -2.63 -10.40
CA ILE A 327 -6.74 -2.24 -11.72
C ILE A 327 -6.57 -3.38 -12.74
N SER A 328 -5.40 -4.02 -12.76
CA SER A 328 -5.10 -5.02 -13.79
C SER A 328 -4.09 -6.05 -13.30
N ARG A 329 -4.35 -7.31 -13.65
CA ARG A 329 -3.34 -8.37 -13.59
C ARG A 329 -2.30 -8.17 -14.70
N ALA A 330 -1.03 -8.45 -14.39
CA ALA A 330 0.01 -8.55 -15.41
C ALA A 330 -0.21 -9.84 -16.22
N GLU A 331 -0.70 -9.71 -17.45
CA GLU A 331 -0.98 -10.82 -18.38
C GLU A 331 -0.01 -10.82 -19.57
N GLU A 332 0.58 -11.99 -19.85
CA GLU A 332 1.57 -12.25 -20.91
C GLU A 332 1.13 -13.44 -21.79
N TRP A 333 -0.16 -13.54 -22.10
CA TRP A 333 -0.71 -14.66 -22.90
C TRP A 333 -0.13 -14.77 -24.32
N LEU A 334 0.50 -13.71 -24.84
CA LEU A 334 1.15 -13.68 -26.15
C LEU A 334 2.57 -14.29 -26.14
N ASP A 335 3.14 -14.53 -24.95
CA ASP A 335 4.47 -15.09 -24.76
C ASP A 335 4.42 -16.60 -24.41
N ALA A 336 3.24 -17.22 -24.56
CA ALA A 336 2.91 -18.60 -24.18
C ALA A 336 3.39 -19.68 -25.16
#